data_AF-A0A369PY76-F1
#
_entry.id   AF-A0A369PY76-F1
#
_cell.length_a   1.000
_cell.length_b   1.000
_cell.length_c   1.000
_cell.angle_alpha   90.00
_cell.angle_beta   90.00
_cell.angle_gamma   90.00
#
_symmetry.space_group_name_H-M   'P 1'
#
loop_
_entity.id
_entity.type
_entity.pdbx_description
1 polymer ?
#
loop_
_entity_poly.entity_id
_entity_poly.type
_entity_poly.pdbx_seq_one_letter_code
_entity_poly.pdbx_strand_id
1 'polypeptide(L)'
;MKSKFISVKTFILPVFIIALTIFLNACKKDQLKVDQEKVFLEADFKFDSSFPYNGGWQVTLKPNGKADILPGGDIVWGGTYKISGKNLTIKSDNKTFKFEILSETEIKEKEYGVLLRLK
;
A
#
# COMPACT_ATOMS: atom_id res chain seq x y z
N MET A 1 52.09 5.74 38.37
CA MET A 1 51.09 5.20 37.43
C MET A 1 49.89 6.15 37.39
N LYS A 2 49.70 6.95 36.32
CA LYS A 2 48.57 7.89 36.22
C LYS A 2 47.39 7.18 35.57
N SER A 3 46.38 6.82 36.36
CA SER A 3 45.11 6.28 35.87
C SER A 3 44.35 7.38 35.12
N LYS A 4 44.14 7.19 33.82
CA LYS A 4 43.29 8.07 33.01
C LYS A 4 41.83 7.67 33.26
N PHE A 5 41.17 8.37 34.17
CA PHE A 5 39.72 8.29 34.28
C PHE A 5 39.10 8.96 33.05
N ILE A 6 38.76 8.13 32.05
CA ILE A 6 38.00 8.56 30.89
C ILE A 6 36.58 8.85 31.38
N SER A 7 36.19 10.12 31.33
CA SER A 7 34.90 10.61 31.82
C SER A 7 33.74 9.94 31.07
N VAL A 8 32.84 9.30 31.82
CA VAL A 8 31.64 8.63 31.30
C VAL A 8 30.77 9.57 30.44
N LYS A 9 30.84 10.88 30.69
CA LYS A 9 30.13 11.92 29.92
C LYS A 9 30.54 11.97 28.44
N THR A 10 31.75 11.54 28.08
CA THR A 10 32.26 11.58 26.71
C THR A 10 31.58 10.56 25.79
N PHE A 11 30.98 9.51 26.35
CA PHE A 11 30.30 8.46 25.58
C PHE A 11 28.79 8.65 25.43
N ILE A 12 28.14 9.53 26.21
CA ILE A 12 26.68 9.70 26.18
C ILE A 12 26.22 10.39 24.89
N LEU A 13 26.97 11.41 24.44
CA LEU A 13 26.64 12.19 23.25
C LEU A 13 26.68 11.36 21.95
N PRO A 14 27.72 10.55 21.66
CA PRO A 14 27.73 9.72 20.45
C PRO A 14 26.66 8.62 20.48
N VAL A 15 26.38 8.03 21.65
CA VAL A 15 25.31 7.02 21.80
C VAL A 15 23.93 7.62 21.53
N PHE A 16 23.67 8.84 22.01
CA PHE A 16 22.41 9.53 21.76
C PHE A 16 22.23 9.91 20.28
N ILE A 17 23.30 10.35 19.60
CA ILE A 17 23.28 10.65 18.16
C ILE A 17 23.03 9.37 17.35
N ILE A 18 23.69 8.26 17.67
CA ILE A 18 23.48 6.98 17.01
C ILE A 18 22.04 6.51 17.20
N ALA A 19 21.49 6.57 18.42
CA ALA A 19 20.10 6.22 18.68
C ALA A 19 19.12 7.06 17.85
N LEU A 20 19.33 8.39 17.77
CA LEU A 20 18.49 9.30 16.99
C LEU A 20 18.51 8.95 15.49
N THR A 21 19.65 8.57 14.93
CA THR A 21 19.75 8.19 13.50
C THR A 21 19.04 6.87 13.16
N ILE A 22 18.89 5.95 14.12
CA ILE A 22 18.16 4.68 13.93
C ILE A 22 16.65 4.93 13.87
N PHE A 23 16.13 5.87 14.67
CA PHE A 23 14.71 6.22 14.65
C PHE A 23 14.26 6.95 13.37
N LEU A 24 15.16 7.74 12.75
CA LEU A 24 14.83 8.50 11.54
C LEU A 24 14.75 7.63 10.27
N ASN A 25 15.35 6.44 10.27
CA ASN A 25 15.26 5.49 9.15
C ASN A 25 14.03 4.57 9.20
N ALA A 26 13.15 4.71 10.20
CA ALA A 26 11.89 3.97 10.29
C ALA A 26 10.78 4.53 9.38
N CYS A 27 11.15 5.33 8.37
CA CYS A 27 10.26 5.70 7.28
C CYS A 27 9.94 4.42 6.49
N LYS A 28 8.84 3.75 6.85
CA LYS A 28 8.35 2.54 6.17
C LYS A 28 8.25 2.83 4.68
N LYS A 29 9.16 2.26 3.90
CA LYS A 29 9.08 2.26 2.45
C LYS A 29 7.73 1.68 2.06
N ASP A 30 7.01 2.37 1.18
CA ASP A 30 5.74 1.86 0.66
C ASP A 30 5.99 0.54 -0.07
N GLN A 31 5.19 -0.47 0.27
CA GLN A 31 5.34 -1.83 -0.23
C GLN A 31 4.89 -1.97 -1.70
N LEU A 32 4.20 -0.96 -2.22
CA LEU A 32 3.73 -0.88 -3.59
C LEU A 32 4.16 0.46 -4.20
N LYS A 33 4.99 0.40 -5.24
CA LYS A 33 5.33 1.55 -6.08
C LYS A 33 4.42 1.61 -7.30
N VAL A 34 3.96 2.80 -7.68
CA VAL A 34 3.11 3.06 -8.85
C VAL A 34 3.80 4.10 -9.73
N ASP A 35 4.88 3.69 -10.39
CA ASP A 35 5.61 4.48 -11.39
C ASP A 35 5.02 4.37 -12.80
N GLN A 36 4.24 3.31 -13.03
CA GLN A 36 3.40 3.10 -14.21
C GLN A 36 1.99 2.71 -13.79
N GLU A 37 1.06 2.73 -14.76
CA GLU A 37 -0.29 2.25 -14.52
C GLU A 37 -0.25 0.77 -14.09
N LYS A 38 -0.94 0.45 -12.99
CA LYS A 38 -1.07 -0.92 -12.47
C LYS A 38 -2.53 -1.31 -12.43
N VAL A 39 -2.87 -2.40 -13.11
CA VAL A 39 -4.23 -2.96 -13.14
C VAL A 39 -4.24 -4.26 -12.35
N PHE A 40 -5.01 -4.28 -11.26
CA PHE A 40 -5.24 -5.47 -10.44
C PHE A 40 -6.62 -6.04 -10.74
N LEU A 41 -6.70 -7.34 -10.98
CA LEU A 41 -7.92 -8.08 -11.29
C LEU A 41 -8.19 -9.12 -10.22
N GLU A 42 -9.46 -9.36 -9.90
CA GLU A 42 -9.87 -10.44 -9.01
C GLU A 42 -9.27 -11.79 -9.43
N ALA A 43 -8.59 -12.45 -8.50
CA ALA A 43 -7.76 -13.61 -8.77
C ALA A 43 -8.54 -14.84 -9.25
N ASP A 44 -9.73 -15.04 -8.69
CA ASP A 44 -10.54 -16.26 -8.88
C ASP A 44 -11.87 -15.97 -9.60
N PHE A 45 -12.00 -14.79 -10.20
CA PHE A 45 -13.22 -14.42 -10.91
C PHE A 45 -13.42 -15.30 -12.15
N LYS A 46 -14.62 -15.87 -12.28
CA LYS A 46 -15.04 -16.66 -13.43
C LYS A 46 -16.19 -15.95 -14.11
N PHE A 47 -15.97 -15.53 -15.35
CA PHE A 47 -17.00 -14.92 -16.16
C PHE A 47 -18.13 -15.91 -16.46
N ASP A 48 -19.37 -15.49 -16.23
CA ASP A 48 -20.58 -16.22 -16.61
C ASP A 48 -21.30 -15.44 -17.72
N SER A 49 -21.33 -16.02 -18.92
CA SER A 49 -21.99 -15.42 -20.09
C SER A 49 -23.49 -15.21 -19.91
N SER A 50 -24.12 -15.91 -18.96
CA SER A 50 -25.54 -15.76 -18.63
C SER A 50 -25.83 -14.45 -17.88
N PHE A 51 -24.80 -13.85 -17.27
CA PHE A 51 -24.87 -12.58 -16.56
C PHE A 51 -23.78 -11.63 -17.07
N PRO A 52 -23.94 -11.03 -18.26
CA PRO A 52 -22.88 -10.27 -18.93
C PRO A 52 -22.42 -9.02 -18.16
N TYR A 53 -23.24 -8.54 -17.23
CA TYR A 53 -22.93 -7.41 -16.35
C TYR A 53 -22.22 -7.82 -15.05
N ASN A 54 -22.02 -9.12 -14.81
CA ASN A 54 -21.28 -9.60 -13.65
C ASN A 54 -19.78 -9.51 -13.94
N GLY A 55 -19.17 -8.36 -13.69
CA GLY A 55 -17.72 -8.21 -13.70
C GLY A 55 -17.11 -8.58 -12.35
N GLY A 56 -15.90 -9.12 -12.37
CA GLY A 56 -15.07 -9.28 -11.16
C GLY A 56 -14.52 -7.94 -10.69
N TRP A 57 -13.93 -7.95 -9.50
CA TRP A 57 -13.26 -6.76 -8.98
C TRP A 57 -12.08 -6.34 -9.87
N GLN A 58 -11.95 -5.04 -10.10
CA GLN A 58 -10.79 -4.44 -10.75
C GLN A 58 -10.38 -3.15 -10.06
N VAL A 59 -9.07 -2.94 -9.91
CA VAL A 59 -8.47 -1.71 -9.42
C VAL A 59 -7.39 -1.26 -10.40
N THR A 60 -7.50 -0.04 -10.91
CA THR A 60 -6.46 0.60 -11.71
C THR A 60 -5.83 1.73 -10.90
N LEU A 61 -4.51 1.69 -10.69
CA LEU A 61 -3.74 2.75 -10.04
C LEU A 61 -2.87 3.47 -11.06
N LYS A 62 -2.96 4.81 -11.11
CA LYS A 62 -2.24 5.65 -12.07
C LYS A 62 -1.12 6.43 -11.35
N PRO A 63 0.04 6.67 -12.00
CA PRO A 63 1.18 7.36 -11.35
C PRO A 63 0.87 8.76 -10.80
N ASN A 64 -0.19 9.41 -11.29
CA ASN A 64 -0.63 10.73 -10.85
C ASN A 64 -1.54 10.70 -9.59
N GLY A 65 -1.62 9.57 -8.88
CA GLY A 65 -2.43 9.44 -7.67
C GLY A 65 -3.92 9.22 -7.92
N LYS A 66 -4.35 9.10 -9.18
CA LYS A 66 -5.73 8.72 -9.55
C LYS A 66 -5.91 7.21 -9.53
N ALA A 67 -7.13 6.77 -9.23
CA ALA A 67 -7.51 5.38 -9.31
C ALA A 67 -8.89 5.22 -9.94
N ASP A 68 -9.09 4.09 -10.59
CA ASP A 68 -10.42 3.62 -11.00
C ASP A 68 -10.70 2.31 -10.28
N ILE A 69 -11.92 2.12 -9.79
CA ILE A 69 -12.32 0.89 -9.12
C ILE A 69 -13.65 0.36 -9.65
N LEU A 70 -13.67 -0.92 -10.01
CA LEU A 70 -14.86 -1.70 -10.30
C LEU A 70 -15.07 -2.65 -9.11
N PRO A 71 -16.00 -2.37 -8.18
CA PRO A 71 -16.29 -3.25 -7.04
C PRO A 71 -17.21 -4.42 -7.44
N GLY A 72 -16.90 -5.05 -8.57
CA GLY A 72 -17.77 -5.97 -9.29
C GLY A 72 -18.85 -5.28 -10.12
N GLY A 73 -19.57 -6.05 -10.93
CA GLY A 73 -20.64 -5.53 -11.79
C GLY A 73 -20.12 -4.83 -13.05
N ASP A 74 -20.79 -3.74 -13.45
CA ASP A 74 -20.50 -2.97 -14.67
C ASP A 74 -20.21 -1.47 -14.41
N ILE A 75 -20.11 -1.06 -13.14
CA ILE A 75 -19.92 0.35 -12.77
C ILE A 75 -18.50 0.62 -12.25
N VAL A 76 -17.75 1.44 -12.98
CA VAL A 76 -16.44 1.93 -12.56
C VAL A 76 -16.57 3.25 -11.80
N TRP A 77 -15.97 3.33 -10.61
CA TRP A 77 -15.90 4.55 -9.81
C TRP A 77 -14.49 5.16 -9.91
N GLY A 78 -14.43 6.39 -10.41
CA GLY A 78 -13.19 7.17 -10.42
C GLY A 78 -12.89 7.75 -9.04
N GLY A 79 -11.59 7.91 -8.74
CA GLY A 79 -11.16 8.41 -7.45
C GLY A 79 -9.68 8.73 -7.36
N THR A 80 -9.21 8.85 -6.12
CA THR A 80 -7.79 9.05 -5.77
C THR A 80 -7.35 7.98 -4.80
N TYR A 81 -6.05 7.68 -4.77
CA TYR A 81 -5.52 6.71 -3.83
C TYR A 81 -4.38 7.26 -2.97
N LYS A 82 -4.19 6.62 -1.83
CA LYS A 82 -3.06 6.84 -0.93
C LYS A 82 -2.50 5.49 -0.49
N ILE A 83 -1.19 5.35 -0.58
CA ILE A 83 -0.43 4.21 -0.03
C ILE A 83 0.22 4.66 1.28
N SER A 84 0.17 3.80 2.28
CA SER A 84 0.86 4.00 3.55
C SER A 84 1.32 2.65 4.10
N GLY A 85 2.58 2.32 3.83
CA GLY A 85 3.16 1.03 4.16
C GLY A 85 2.42 -0.10 3.44
N LYS A 86 1.72 -0.94 4.20
CA LYS A 86 0.92 -2.08 3.69
C LYS A 86 -0.55 -1.76 3.41
N ASN A 87 -0.95 -0.49 3.50
CA ASN A 87 -2.34 -0.08 3.30
C ASN A 87 -2.46 0.71 2.00
N LEU A 88 -3.45 0.35 1.18
CA LEU A 88 -3.91 1.14 0.05
C LEU A 88 -5.33 1.60 0.36
N THR A 89 -5.59 2.89 0.25
CA THR A 89 -6.93 3.48 0.41
C THR A 89 -7.31 4.17 -0.89
N ILE A 90 -8.47 3.83 -1.44
CA ILE A 90 -9.05 4.47 -2.63
C ILE A 90 -10.30 5.22 -2.20
N LYS A 91 -10.36 6.51 -2.50
CA LYS A 91 -11.52 7.35 -2.25
C LYS A 91 -12.17 7.72 -3.57
N SER A 92 -13.41 7.29 -3.78
CA SER A 92 -14.30 7.83 -4.80
C SER A 92 -15.34 8.75 -4.14
N ASP A 93 -16.16 9.40 -4.96
CA ASP A 93 -17.27 10.25 -4.48
C ASP A 93 -18.33 9.43 -3.70
N ASN A 94 -18.45 8.14 -4.01
CA ASN A 94 -19.50 7.28 -3.45
C ASN A 94 -19.02 6.45 -2.25
N LYS A 95 -17.76 6.00 -2.24
CA LYS A 95 -17.25 5.05 -1.24
C LYS A 95 -15.75 5.19 -1.05
N THR A 96 -15.30 4.85 0.15
CA THR A 96 -13.87 4.61 0.43
C THR A 96 -13.62 3.10 0.49
N PHE A 97 -12.68 2.62 -0.31
CA PHE A 97 -12.24 1.24 -0.31
C PHE A 97 -10.88 1.12 0.35
N LYS A 98 -10.70 0.03 1.09
CA LYS A 98 -9.45 -0.22 1.81
C LYS A 98 -8.90 -1.57 1.40
N PHE A 99 -7.62 -1.60 1.09
CA PHE A 99 -6.89 -2.79 0.71
C PHE A 99 -5.69 -3.00 1.63
N GLU A 100 -5.36 -4.25 1.88
CA GLU A 100 -4.06 -4.67 2.35
C GLU A 100 -3.17 -5.00 1.15
N ILE A 101 -1.97 -4.42 1.11
CA ILE A 101 -0.95 -4.74 0.12
C ILE A 101 -0.21 -5.98 0.63
N LEU A 102 -0.37 -7.10 -0.07
CA LEU A 102 0.32 -8.35 0.26
C LEU A 102 1.71 -8.40 -0.37
N SER A 103 1.83 -7.89 -1.60
CA SER A 103 3.06 -7.78 -2.37
C SER A 103 2.96 -6.67 -3.42
N GLU A 104 4.00 -6.46 -4.22
CA GLU A 104 3.94 -5.51 -5.34
C GLU A 104 2.92 -5.90 -6.43
N THR A 105 2.49 -7.17 -6.43
CA THR A 105 1.61 -7.78 -7.43
C THR A 105 0.28 -8.26 -6.85
N GLU A 106 0.05 -8.17 -5.54
CA GLU A 106 -1.15 -8.69 -4.89
C GLU A 106 -1.69 -7.70 -3.83
N ILE A 107 -2.99 -7.45 -3.92
CA ILE A 107 -3.74 -6.65 -2.94
C ILE A 107 -4.98 -7.42 -2.50
N LYS A 108 -5.42 -7.21 -1.26
CA LYS A 108 -6.62 -7.81 -0.69
C LYS A 108 -7.58 -6.75 -0.21
N GLU A 109 -8.79 -6.75 -0.75
CA GLU A 109 -9.88 -5.88 -0.30
C GLU A 109 -10.29 -6.27 1.13
N LYS A 110 -10.49 -5.28 2.01
CA LYS A 110 -10.64 -5.53 3.46
C LYS A 110 -12.07 -5.84 3.92
N GLU A 111 -13.09 -5.42 3.18
CA GLU A 111 -14.50 -5.61 3.56
C GLU A 111 -14.98 -7.05 3.27
N TYR A 112 -14.72 -7.53 2.06
CA TYR A 112 -15.16 -8.83 1.56
C TYR A 112 -14.02 -9.84 1.40
N GLY A 113 -12.76 -9.40 1.57
CA GLY A 113 -11.61 -10.30 1.50
C GLY A 113 -11.19 -10.69 0.09
N VAL A 114 -11.67 -9.97 -0.94
CA VAL A 114 -11.38 -10.26 -2.36
C VAL A 114 -9.89 -10.09 -2.64
N LEU A 115 -9.26 -11.12 -3.21
CA LEU A 115 -7.87 -11.09 -3.63
C LEU A 115 -7.79 -10.57 -5.07
N LEU A 116 -6.97 -9.54 -5.31
CA LEU A 116 -6.69 -9.04 -6.65
C LEU A 116 -5.19 -9.19 -6.96
N ARG A 117 -4.89 -9.59 -8.20
CA ARG A 117 -3.54 -9.78 -8.73
C ARG A 117 -3.26 -8.83 -9.88
N LEU A 118 -2.03 -8.35 -9.96
CA LEU A 118 -1.55 -7.53 -11.06
C LEU A 118 -1.68 -8.32 -12.38
N LYS A 119 -2.28 -7.67 -13.39
CA LYS A 119 -2.41 -8.18 -14.76
C LYS A 119 -1.06 -8.21 -15.47
#